data_AF-A0A973T2L3-F1
#
_entry.id   AF-A0A973T2L3-F1
#
_cell.length_a   1.000
_cell.length_b   1.000
_cell.length_c   1.000
_cell.angle_alpha   90.00
_cell.angle_beta   90.00
_cell.angle_gamma   90.00
#
_symmetry.space_group_name_H-M   'P 1'
#
loop_
_entity.id
_entity.type
_entity.pdbx_description
1 polymer ?
#
loop_
_entity_poly.entity_id
_entity_poly.type
_entity_poly.pdbx_seq_one_letter_code
_entity_poly.pdbx_strand_id
1 'polypeptide(L)'
;MPSFPEPAPAHPATANTAIRRLRGDRSPAEFAAAVRRAAREIGEKVSCDARYVGRLESGEIRCPNYAYERVFRHMFPGLTPADLGFAPRQAVRGRRPAAAPDPTYEESDVQRRTLMTGAPAAFATALMPRATPPSRAGAAEVAAVHEAVRQIRLHDDRHGGAGLYPHAAGALRGAYRLLDETSHSPDTATGLAAGAGELAVSVGWLAHDSGRLPEARSHYAEALATARMAGDRSLEVHAFCNTSFLARDAGRHREAVRAAQAAQLLARDLGSPRLLALLALREA
;
A
#
# COMPACT_ATOMS: atom_id res chain seq x y z
N MET A 1 25.44 -31.14 -0.77
CA MET A 1 24.00 -30.84 -0.74
C MET A 1 23.73 -29.98 0.48
N PRO A 2 23.68 -28.64 0.40
CA PRO A 2 23.34 -27.83 1.56
C PRO A 2 21.83 -27.94 1.82
N SER A 3 21.48 -28.43 3.01
CA SER A 3 20.13 -28.55 3.52
C SER A 3 19.58 -27.15 3.84
N PHE A 4 18.46 -26.77 3.23
CA PHE A 4 17.71 -25.58 3.62
C PHE A 4 17.00 -25.84 4.96
N PRO A 5 16.96 -24.87 5.89
CA PRO A 5 16.14 -24.98 7.08
C PRO A 5 14.65 -24.89 6.69
N GLU A 6 13.87 -25.85 7.16
CA GLU A 6 12.42 -25.89 6.97
C GLU A 6 11.76 -24.67 7.64
N PRO A 7 10.82 -23.97 6.98
CA PRO A 7 10.18 -22.80 7.55
C PRO A 7 9.40 -23.20 8.82
N ALA A 8 9.66 -22.48 9.91
CA ALA A 8 8.97 -22.70 11.18
C ALA A 8 7.44 -22.59 10.98
N PRO A 9 6.64 -23.47 11.63
CA PRO A 9 5.19 -23.47 11.46
C PRO A 9 4.63 -22.13 11.92
N ALA A 10 3.78 -21.51 11.09
CA ALA A 10 3.00 -20.36 11.47
C ALA A 10 2.18 -20.71 12.71
N HIS A 11 2.44 -20.06 13.84
CA HIS A 11 1.61 -20.21 15.03
C HIS A 11 0.15 -19.93 14.65
N PRO A 12 -0.80 -20.83 14.97
CA PRO A 12 -2.20 -20.61 14.62
C PRO A 12 -2.66 -19.31 15.26
N ALA A 13 -3.24 -18.42 14.46
CA ALA A 13 -3.82 -17.19 14.95
C ALA A 13 -4.95 -17.54 15.93
N THR A 14 -4.76 -17.27 17.21
CA THR A 14 -5.82 -17.43 18.21
C THR A 14 -6.93 -16.43 17.87
N ALA A 15 -8.16 -16.92 17.71
CA ALA A 15 -9.31 -16.08 17.40
C ALA A 15 -9.47 -14.93 18.42
N ASN A 16 -9.67 -13.71 17.93
CA ASN A 16 -9.90 -12.55 18.78
C ASN A 16 -11.36 -12.51 19.24
N THR A 17 -11.62 -13.17 20.37
CA THR A 17 -12.95 -13.21 20.98
C THR A 17 -13.38 -11.87 21.58
N ALA A 18 -12.44 -10.95 21.87
CA ALA A 18 -12.74 -9.65 22.45
C ALA A 18 -13.43 -8.73 21.43
N ILE A 19 -12.88 -8.61 20.21
CA ILE A 19 -13.54 -7.87 19.12
C ILE A 19 -14.91 -8.48 18.78
N ARG A 20 -15.03 -9.81 18.80
CA ARG A 20 -16.32 -10.48 18.57
C ARG A 20 -17.36 -10.15 19.64
N ARG A 21 -16.96 -10.02 20.90
CA ARG A 21 -17.84 -9.55 21.99
C ARG A 21 -18.24 -8.09 21.83
N LEU A 22 -17.29 -7.22 21.46
CA LEU A 22 -17.53 -5.78 21.26
C LEU A 22 -18.38 -5.47 20.03
N ARG A 23 -18.33 -6.32 19.00
CA ARG A 23 -19.27 -6.27 17.89
C ARG A 23 -20.70 -6.58 18.36
N GLY A 24 -20.86 -7.53 19.29
CA GLY A 24 -22.16 -7.96 19.80
C GLY A 24 -23.04 -8.51 18.68
N ASP A 25 -24.32 -8.13 18.68
CA ASP A 25 -25.30 -8.59 17.70
C ASP A 25 -25.19 -7.90 16.34
N ARG A 26 -24.33 -6.89 16.21
CA ARG A 26 -24.12 -6.20 14.93
C ARG A 26 -23.49 -7.16 13.93
N SER A 27 -23.94 -7.13 12.69
CA SER A 27 -23.25 -7.80 11.60
C SER A 27 -21.83 -7.24 11.41
N PRO A 28 -20.90 -8.00 10.79
CA PRO A 28 -19.57 -7.49 10.46
C PRO A 28 -19.58 -6.20 9.62
N ALA A 29 -20.57 -6.05 8.73
CA ALA A 29 -20.74 -4.85 7.92
C ALA A 29 -21.18 -3.63 8.73
N GLU A 30 -22.11 -3.81 9.68
CA GLU A 30 -22.57 -2.76 10.59
C GLU A 30 -21.47 -2.33 11.55
N PHE A 31 -20.68 -3.29 12.07
CA PHE A 31 -19.53 -2.98 12.89
C PHE A 31 -18.48 -2.18 12.11
N ALA A 32 -18.17 -2.59 10.87
CA ALA A 32 -17.28 -1.85 10.00
C ALA A 32 -17.80 -0.42 9.72
N ALA A 33 -19.11 -0.25 9.54
CA ALA A 33 -19.73 1.06 9.38
C ALA A 33 -19.60 1.95 10.63
N ALA A 34 -19.72 1.36 11.82
CA ALA A 34 -19.48 2.05 13.09
C ALA A 34 -18.00 2.47 13.23
N VAL A 35 -17.06 1.60 12.87
CA VAL A 35 -15.62 1.91 12.85
C VAL A 35 -15.32 3.07 11.90
N ARG A 36 -15.86 3.06 10.68
CA ARG A 36 -15.69 4.18 9.73
C ARG A 36 -16.33 5.48 10.23
N ARG A 37 -17.43 5.41 10.98
CA ARG A 37 -18.08 6.58 11.58
C ARG A 37 -17.21 7.19 12.67
N ALA A 38 -16.76 6.38 13.61
CA ALA A 38 -15.85 6.78 14.67
C ALA A 38 -14.55 7.38 14.12
N ALA A 39 -14.01 6.81 13.05
CA ALA A 39 -12.83 7.36 12.39
C ALA A 39 -13.05 8.78 11.84
N ARG A 40 -14.20 9.06 11.23
CA ARG A 40 -14.55 10.41 10.78
C ARG A 40 -14.65 11.40 11.93
N GLU A 41 -15.16 10.99 13.08
CA GLU A 41 -15.30 11.85 14.26
C GLU A 41 -13.94 12.33 14.79
N ILE A 42 -12.90 11.51 14.68
CA ILE A 42 -11.54 11.83 15.13
C ILE A 42 -10.60 12.25 14.00
N GLY A 43 -11.12 12.46 12.78
CA GLY A 43 -10.32 12.85 11.61
C GLY A 43 -9.41 11.75 11.06
N GLU A 44 -9.61 10.50 11.45
CA GLU A 44 -8.87 9.34 10.95
C GLU A 44 -9.46 8.81 9.64
N LYS A 45 -8.59 8.47 8.70
CA LYS A 45 -8.98 7.87 7.42
C LYS A 45 -8.77 6.36 7.49
N VAL A 46 -9.87 5.61 7.66
CA VAL A 46 -9.84 4.13 7.66
C VAL A 46 -10.87 3.55 6.69
N SER A 47 -10.45 2.53 5.94
CA SER A 47 -11.26 1.79 4.96
C SER A 47 -11.75 0.45 5.53
N CYS A 48 -12.33 0.48 6.74
CA CYS A 48 -12.81 -0.74 7.40
C CYS A 48 -13.97 -1.35 6.60
N ASP A 49 -13.98 -2.66 6.37
CA ASP A 49 -15.10 -3.39 5.74
C ASP A 49 -15.42 -4.70 6.49
N ALA A 50 -16.46 -5.43 6.06
CA ALA A 50 -16.88 -6.67 6.72
C ALA A 50 -15.76 -7.74 6.70
N ARG A 51 -14.91 -7.74 5.66
CA ARG A 51 -13.80 -8.68 5.53
C ARG A 51 -12.69 -8.34 6.53
N TYR A 52 -12.37 -7.06 6.69
CA TYR A 52 -11.42 -6.57 7.69
C TYR A 52 -11.86 -6.97 9.10
N VAL A 53 -13.16 -6.83 9.41
CA VAL A 53 -13.74 -7.29 10.68
C VAL A 53 -13.56 -8.80 10.88
N GLY A 54 -13.81 -9.61 9.85
CA GLY A 54 -13.55 -11.06 9.90
C GLY A 54 -12.08 -11.42 10.16
N ARG A 55 -11.14 -10.63 9.62
CA ARG A 55 -9.69 -10.79 9.87
C ARG A 55 -9.28 -10.38 11.29
N LEU A 56 -9.96 -9.39 11.87
CA LEU A 56 -9.78 -9.05 13.28
C LEU A 56 -10.28 -10.19 14.17
N GLU A 57 -11.50 -10.68 13.94
CA GLU A 57 -12.12 -11.73 14.77
C GLU A 57 -11.43 -13.09 14.67
N SER A 58 -10.90 -13.46 13.50
CA SER A 58 -10.10 -14.66 13.32
C SER A 58 -8.71 -14.58 13.94
N GLY A 59 -8.29 -13.39 14.41
CA GLY A 59 -6.97 -13.17 14.96
C GLY A 59 -5.85 -13.06 13.91
N GLU A 60 -6.19 -13.06 12.62
CA GLU A 60 -5.23 -12.83 11.53
C GLU A 60 -4.56 -11.46 11.71
N ILE A 61 -5.35 -10.45 12.09
CA ILE A 61 -4.85 -9.13 12.49
C ILE A 61 -4.58 -9.13 13.99
N ARG A 62 -3.35 -9.53 14.35
CA ARG A 62 -2.89 -9.54 15.75
C ARG A 62 -2.57 -8.15 16.29
N CYS A 63 -2.21 -7.22 15.42
CA CYS A 63 -1.96 -5.83 15.78
C CYS A 63 -2.40 -4.90 14.64
N PRO A 64 -3.52 -4.19 14.79
CA PRO A 64 -3.97 -3.19 13.84
C PRO A 64 -2.94 -2.06 13.69
N ASN A 65 -2.99 -1.33 12.59
CA ASN A 65 -2.16 -0.14 12.41
C ASN A 65 -2.60 1.00 13.36
N TYR A 66 -1.81 2.08 13.43
CA TYR A 66 -2.05 3.16 14.39
C TYR A 66 -3.37 3.91 14.18
N ALA A 67 -3.85 4.00 12.94
CA ALA A 67 -5.14 4.63 12.65
C ALA A 67 -6.28 3.82 13.26
N TYR A 68 -6.33 2.51 13.00
CA TYR A 68 -7.33 1.62 13.60
C TYR A 68 -7.26 1.58 15.13
N GLU A 69 -6.06 1.62 15.72
CA GLU A 69 -5.94 1.68 17.18
C GLU A 69 -6.49 2.97 17.78
N ARG A 70 -6.27 4.13 17.15
CA ARG A 70 -6.86 5.40 17.60
C ARG A 70 -8.37 5.38 17.47
N VAL A 71 -8.88 4.82 16.37
CA VAL A 71 -10.32 4.61 16.18
C VAL A 71 -10.90 3.69 17.26
N PHE A 72 -10.26 2.56 17.55
CA PHE A 72 -10.76 1.65 18.59
C PHE A 72 -10.66 2.24 19.99
N ARG A 73 -9.63 3.03 20.29
CA ARG A 73 -9.51 3.75 21.56
C ARG A 73 -10.60 4.81 21.72
N HIS A 74 -10.98 5.48 20.62
CA HIS A 74 -12.11 6.41 20.61
C HIS A 74 -13.45 5.71 20.78
N MET A 75 -13.65 4.57 20.09
CA MET A 75 -14.88 3.78 20.19
C MET A 75 -15.08 3.13 21.57
N PHE A 76 -13.99 2.73 22.21
CA PHE A 76 -13.99 1.99 23.47
C PHE A 76 -13.07 2.68 24.49
N PRO A 77 -13.47 3.85 25.00
CA PRO A 77 -12.67 4.58 25.97
C PRO A 77 -12.45 3.72 27.22
N GLY A 78 -11.20 3.68 27.70
CA GLY A 78 -10.80 2.88 28.87
C GLY A 78 -10.34 1.45 28.55
N LEU A 79 -10.51 0.95 27.32
CA LEU A 79 -9.93 -0.33 26.90
C LEU A 79 -8.56 -0.12 26.25
N THR A 80 -7.58 -0.92 26.67
CA THR A 80 -6.25 -0.96 26.03
C THR A 80 -6.30 -1.86 24.78
N PRO A 81 -5.32 -1.72 23.85
CA PRO A 81 -5.22 -2.65 22.72
C PRO A 81 -5.17 -4.13 23.15
N ALA A 82 -4.59 -4.43 24.31
CA ALA A 82 -4.56 -5.79 24.87
C ALA A 82 -5.96 -6.27 25.29
N ASP A 83 -6.78 -5.40 25.89
CA ASP A 83 -8.16 -5.72 26.27
C ASP A 83 -9.06 -5.96 25.05
N LEU A 84 -8.71 -5.34 23.92
CA LEU A 84 -9.32 -5.59 22.61
C LEU A 84 -8.81 -6.87 21.94
N GLY A 85 -7.97 -7.67 22.61
CA GLY A 85 -7.40 -8.90 22.09
C GLY A 85 -6.26 -8.70 21.07
N PHE A 86 -5.67 -7.50 21.01
CA PHE A 86 -4.50 -7.23 20.17
C PHE A 86 -3.21 -7.47 20.94
N ALA A 87 -2.26 -8.13 20.29
CA ALA A 87 -0.93 -8.29 20.83
C ALA A 87 -0.19 -6.94 20.83
N PRO A 88 0.58 -6.62 21.87
CA PRO A 88 1.39 -5.41 21.89
C PRO A 88 2.36 -5.43 20.71
N ARG A 89 2.54 -4.27 20.04
CA ARG A 89 3.38 -4.16 18.84
C ARG A 89 4.78 -4.73 19.05
N GLN A 90 5.33 -4.60 20.25
CA GLN A 90 6.63 -5.14 20.63
C GLN A 90 6.66 -6.67 20.65
N ALA A 91 5.55 -7.32 20.96
CA ALA A 91 5.43 -8.78 20.91
C ALA A 91 5.24 -9.29 19.48
N VAL A 92 4.51 -8.56 18.63
CA VAL A 92 4.36 -8.89 17.19
C VAL A 92 5.66 -8.65 16.41
N ARG A 93 6.48 -7.67 16.83
CA ARG A 93 7.78 -7.34 16.20
C ARG A 93 8.96 -8.21 16.69
N GLY A 94 8.76 -9.09 17.69
CA GLY A 94 9.85 -9.81 18.35
C GLY A 94 10.60 -8.90 19.34
N ARG A 95 10.78 -9.38 20.57
CA ARG A 95 11.32 -8.60 21.70
C ARG A 95 12.82 -8.30 21.55
N ARG A 96 13.21 -7.06 21.84
CA ARG A 96 14.14 -6.76 22.94
C ARG A 96 13.65 -5.51 23.69
N PRO A 97 13.56 -5.49 25.04
CA PRO A 97 12.89 -4.42 25.76
C PRO A 97 13.89 -3.35 26.22
N ALA A 98 13.45 -2.10 26.30
CA ALA A 98 13.96 -1.16 27.29
C ALA A 98 12.88 -0.16 27.71
N ALA A 99 12.63 -0.18 29.03
CA ALA A 99 12.12 0.82 29.96
C ALA A 99 10.99 1.80 29.58
N ALA A 100 10.01 1.89 30.49
CA ALA A 100 9.06 2.99 30.62
C ALA A 100 9.59 4.04 31.65
N PRO A 101 8.87 5.14 31.93
CA PRO A 101 8.84 6.38 31.14
C PRO A 101 9.26 7.61 31.99
N ASP A 102 9.57 8.75 31.37
CA ASP A 102 9.57 10.05 32.07
C ASP A 102 8.89 11.13 31.19
N PRO A 103 8.02 11.99 31.75
CA PRO A 103 7.07 12.79 31.01
C PRO A 103 7.54 14.23 30.88
N THR A 104 8.02 14.61 29.70
CA THR A 104 8.03 16.01 29.29
C THR A 104 7.66 16.11 27.84
N TYR A 105 6.58 16.86 27.62
CA TYR A 105 6.15 17.34 26.32
C TYR A 105 7.25 18.23 25.77
N GLU A 106 7.76 17.95 24.58
CA GLU A 106 7.96 18.97 23.57
C GLU A 106 8.03 18.33 22.18
N GLU A 107 7.28 18.94 21.26
CA GLU A 107 7.44 18.76 19.84
C GLU A 107 8.91 18.92 19.44
N SER A 108 9.30 18.23 18.36
CA SER A 108 10.59 18.38 17.68
C SER A 108 11.75 17.52 18.20
N ASP A 109 11.66 16.19 18.03
CA ASP A 109 12.89 15.37 18.02
C ASP A 109 12.87 14.08 17.15
N VAL A 110 11.87 13.91 16.28
CA VAL A 110 11.82 12.74 15.37
C VAL A 110 12.53 12.95 14.01
N GLN A 111 13.17 14.11 13.80
CA GLN A 111 13.91 14.41 12.56
C GLN A 111 15.44 14.34 12.67
N ARG A 112 16.01 14.08 13.86
CA ARG A 112 17.46 13.91 14.02
C ARG A 112 17.92 12.54 14.53
N ARG A 113 17.05 11.71 15.12
CA ARG A 113 17.49 10.47 15.80
C ARG A 113 17.24 9.15 15.06
N THR A 114 16.79 9.19 13.82
CA THR A 114 16.70 7.98 12.96
C THR A 114 17.87 7.86 11.97
N LEU A 115 18.87 8.76 12.07
CA LEU A 115 20.18 8.58 11.47
C LEU A 115 21.13 8.01 12.54
N MET A 116 21.67 6.83 12.26
CA MET A 116 22.72 6.12 13.01
C MET A 116 22.31 5.47 14.34
N THR A 117 21.89 4.20 14.27
CA THR A 117 22.55 3.10 15.02
C THR A 117 21.93 1.74 14.64
N GLY A 118 22.66 0.93 13.86
CA GLY A 118 22.35 -0.47 13.60
C GLY A 118 22.70 -1.01 12.21
N ALA A 119 23.96 -0.88 11.78
CA ALA A 119 24.53 -1.44 10.54
C ALA A 119 25.46 -2.64 10.88
N PRO A 120 25.92 -3.51 9.94
CA PRO A 120 26.56 -3.09 8.69
C PRO A 120 26.17 -3.91 7.41
N ALA A 121 26.29 -3.25 6.24
CA ALA A 121 26.45 -3.84 4.89
C ALA A 121 25.27 -3.90 3.88
N ALA A 122 24.20 -3.11 4.03
CA ALA A 122 23.42 -2.64 2.86
C ALA A 122 23.00 -1.17 2.94
N PHE A 123 23.40 -0.48 4.01
CA PHE A 123 23.21 0.96 4.24
C PHE A 123 24.55 1.71 4.26
N ALA A 124 25.54 1.19 3.54
CA ALA A 124 26.69 2.00 3.17
C ALA A 124 26.28 2.83 1.95
N THR A 125 26.40 4.15 2.06
CA THR A 125 27.11 4.89 1.00
C THR A 125 28.34 4.06 0.68
N ALA A 126 28.24 3.21 -0.35
CA ALA A 126 29.35 2.35 -0.71
C ALA A 126 30.53 3.28 -0.96
N LEU A 127 31.66 3.00 -0.33
CA LEU A 127 32.99 3.35 -0.82
C LEU A 127 33.19 2.65 -2.18
N MET A 128 32.38 3.04 -3.15
CA MET A 128 32.50 2.76 -4.56
C MET A 128 32.46 4.14 -5.20
N PRO A 129 33.34 4.44 -6.19
CA PRO A 129 33.18 5.65 -6.99
C PRO A 129 31.73 5.67 -7.43
N ARG A 130 31.01 6.81 -7.25
CA ARG A 130 29.62 7.02 -7.71
C ARG A 130 29.42 6.13 -8.91
N ALA A 131 28.77 4.97 -8.72
CA ALA A 131 28.69 3.99 -9.79
C ALA A 131 27.96 4.76 -10.86
N THR A 132 28.67 5.06 -11.96
CA THR A 132 28.08 5.78 -13.07
C THR A 132 26.81 5.02 -13.38
N PRO A 133 25.65 5.71 -13.45
CA PRO A 133 24.40 5.04 -13.80
C PRO A 133 24.70 4.16 -15.02
N PRO A 134 24.23 2.91 -15.02
CA PRO A 134 24.61 1.97 -16.08
C PRO A 134 24.34 2.66 -17.42
N SER A 135 25.37 2.78 -18.26
CA SER A 135 25.22 3.44 -19.56
C SER A 135 24.22 2.72 -20.45
N ARG A 136 23.92 1.45 -20.11
CA ARG A 136 22.96 0.59 -20.78
C ARG A 136 22.11 -0.17 -19.76
N ALA A 137 20.78 -0.05 -19.84
CA ALA A 137 19.85 -0.89 -19.09
C ALA A 137 19.57 -2.20 -19.84
N GLY A 138 19.31 -3.26 -19.08
CA GLY A 138 18.95 -4.57 -19.60
C GLY A 138 17.91 -5.28 -18.72
N ALA A 139 17.86 -6.60 -18.86
CA ALA A 139 16.87 -7.44 -18.16
C ALA A 139 16.96 -7.34 -16.62
N ALA A 140 18.15 -7.07 -16.08
CA ALA A 140 18.35 -6.92 -14.63
C ALA A 140 17.64 -5.67 -14.09
N GLU A 141 17.73 -4.54 -14.80
CA GLU A 141 17.06 -3.30 -14.45
C GLU A 141 15.53 -3.45 -14.56
N VAL A 142 15.03 -4.11 -15.60
CA VAL A 142 13.61 -4.45 -15.74
C VAL A 142 13.14 -5.29 -14.55
N ALA A 143 13.87 -6.35 -14.20
CA ALA A 143 13.54 -7.20 -13.07
C ALA A 143 13.55 -6.43 -11.74
N ALA A 144 14.50 -5.51 -11.55
CA ALA A 144 14.59 -4.67 -10.36
C ALA A 144 13.38 -3.73 -10.23
N VAL A 145 12.89 -3.16 -11.34
CA VAL A 145 11.69 -2.32 -11.34
C VAL A 145 10.45 -3.13 -10.95
N HIS A 146 10.23 -4.31 -11.55
CA HIS A 146 9.10 -5.16 -11.18
C HIS A 146 9.19 -5.66 -9.73
N GLU A 147 10.39 -5.94 -9.24
CA GLU A 147 10.60 -6.30 -7.84
C GLU A 147 10.27 -5.13 -6.91
N ALA A 148 10.64 -3.89 -7.28
CA ALA A 148 10.26 -2.70 -6.52
C ALA A 148 8.73 -2.54 -6.44
N VAL A 149 8.00 -2.75 -7.55
CA VAL A 149 6.53 -2.78 -7.56
C VAL A 149 6.01 -3.81 -6.55
N ARG A 150 6.52 -5.04 -6.61
CA ARG A 150 6.11 -6.13 -5.72
C ARG A 150 6.35 -5.78 -4.26
N GLN A 151 7.52 -5.23 -3.93
CA GLN A 151 7.86 -4.83 -2.57
C GLN A 151 6.99 -3.70 -2.05
N ILE A 152 6.70 -2.69 -2.89
CA ILE A 152 5.81 -1.58 -2.52
C ILE A 152 4.42 -2.10 -2.19
N ARG A 153 3.83 -2.95 -3.06
CA ARG A 153 2.51 -3.54 -2.84
C ARG A 153 2.47 -4.39 -1.56
N LEU A 154 3.46 -5.26 -1.37
CA LEU A 154 3.57 -6.08 -0.15
C LEU A 154 3.76 -5.24 1.11
N HIS A 155 4.49 -4.14 1.02
CA HIS A 155 4.70 -3.24 2.15
C HIS A 155 3.40 -2.50 2.49
N ASP A 156 2.70 -1.97 1.48
CA ASP A 156 1.40 -1.33 1.65
C ASP A 156 0.37 -2.28 2.26
N ASP A 157 0.26 -3.52 1.76
CA ASP A 157 -0.64 -4.55 2.29
C ASP A 157 -0.39 -4.87 3.77
N ARG A 158 0.87 -4.83 4.21
CA ARG A 158 1.29 -5.19 5.58
C ARG A 158 1.28 -4.02 6.56
N HIS A 159 1.59 -2.82 6.08
CA HIS A 159 1.91 -1.68 6.94
C HIS A 159 1.02 -0.45 6.69
N GLY A 160 0.28 -0.43 5.57
CA GLY A 160 -0.45 0.72 5.06
C GLY A 160 0.47 1.78 4.42
N GLY A 161 -0.12 2.72 3.68
CA GLY A 161 0.63 3.66 2.86
C GLY A 161 1.32 4.82 3.59
N ALA A 162 1.10 4.98 4.89
CA ALA A 162 1.59 6.13 5.67
C ALA A 162 3.13 6.12 5.78
N GLY A 163 3.78 6.94 4.96
CA GLY A 163 5.24 7.09 4.87
C GLY A 163 5.87 6.37 3.67
N LEU A 164 5.12 5.55 2.92
CA LEU A 164 5.65 4.82 1.77
C LEU A 164 5.69 5.65 0.49
N TYR A 165 4.82 6.67 0.37
CA TYR A 165 4.72 7.52 -0.81
C TYR A 165 6.07 8.11 -1.27
N PRO A 166 6.92 8.74 -0.42
CA PRO A 166 8.19 9.30 -0.87
C PRO A 166 9.15 8.24 -1.43
N HIS A 167 9.15 7.04 -0.84
CA HIS A 167 9.99 5.93 -1.29
C HIS A 167 9.51 5.37 -2.63
N ALA A 168 8.20 5.11 -2.75
CA ALA A 168 7.60 4.64 -4.00
C ALA A 168 7.76 5.66 -5.14
N ALA A 169 7.58 6.96 -4.86
CA ALA A 169 7.82 8.02 -5.83
C ALA A 169 9.31 8.11 -6.23
N GLY A 170 10.23 7.79 -5.32
CA GLY A 170 11.65 7.64 -5.62
C GLY A 170 11.93 6.49 -6.59
N ALA A 171 11.32 5.33 -6.36
CA ALA A 171 11.41 4.18 -7.27
C ALA A 171 10.87 4.51 -8.67
N LEU A 172 9.72 5.20 -8.76
CA LEU A 172 9.15 5.65 -10.04
C LEU A 172 10.10 6.60 -10.79
N ARG A 173 10.66 7.60 -10.11
CA ARG A 173 11.68 8.48 -10.72
C ARG A 173 12.91 7.71 -11.18
N GLY A 174 13.31 6.68 -10.43
CA GLY A 174 14.39 5.77 -10.82
C GLY A 174 14.08 5.02 -12.12
N ALA A 175 12.86 4.50 -12.28
CA ALA A 175 12.42 3.84 -13.49
C ALA A 175 12.41 4.79 -14.71
N TYR A 176 11.94 6.03 -14.55
CA TYR A 176 12.02 7.03 -15.63
C TYR A 176 13.46 7.41 -15.99
N ARG A 177 14.34 7.56 -15.00
CA ARG A 177 15.78 7.76 -15.28
C ARG A 177 16.38 6.60 -16.09
N LEU A 178 15.97 5.36 -15.82
CA LEU A 178 16.42 4.21 -16.61
C LEU A 178 15.92 4.30 -18.07
N LEU A 179 14.69 4.73 -18.28
CA LEU A 179 14.12 4.94 -19.62
C LEU A 179 14.79 6.10 -20.38
N ASP A 180 15.07 7.20 -19.70
CA ASP A 180 15.48 8.46 -20.33
C ASP A 180 17.01 8.61 -20.45
N GLU A 181 17.77 8.07 -19.49
CA GLU A 181 19.21 8.34 -19.35
C GLU A 181 20.10 7.17 -19.76
N THR A 182 19.53 6.00 -20.10
CA THR A 182 20.32 4.81 -20.45
C THR A 182 20.02 4.33 -21.87
N SER A 183 21.02 3.72 -22.52
CA SER A 183 20.77 3.00 -23.77
C SER A 183 20.04 1.69 -23.48
N HIS A 184 19.06 1.31 -24.30
CA HIS A 184 18.30 0.07 -24.10
C HIS A 184 17.87 -0.53 -25.44
N SER A 185 17.53 -1.82 -25.43
CA SER A 185 16.83 -2.46 -26.55
C SER A 185 15.33 -2.13 -26.49
N PRO A 186 14.59 -2.25 -27.60
CA PRO A 186 13.14 -2.06 -27.61
C PRO A 186 12.39 -2.92 -26.58
N ASP A 187 12.82 -4.17 -26.38
CA ASP A 187 12.23 -5.07 -25.38
C ASP A 187 12.45 -4.58 -23.96
N THR A 188 13.66 -4.11 -23.64
CA THR A 188 14.00 -3.52 -22.34
C THR A 188 13.21 -2.23 -22.12
N ALA A 189 13.08 -1.37 -23.13
CA ALA A 189 12.27 -0.15 -23.06
C ALA A 189 10.81 -0.47 -22.74
N THR A 190 10.25 -1.49 -23.40
CA THR A 190 8.87 -1.95 -23.16
C THR A 190 8.69 -2.48 -21.73
N GLY A 191 9.62 -3.31 -21.25
CA GLY A 191 9.60 -3.82 -19.87
C GLY A 191 9.74 -2.73 -18.82
N LEU A 192 10.66 -1.77 -19.03
CA LEU A 192 10.82 -0.62 -18.15
C LEU A 192 9.58 0.28 -18.16
N ALA A 193 8.95 0.51 -19.32
CA ALA A 193 7.73 1.30 -19.43
C ALA A 193 6.55 0.63 -18.71
N ALA A 194 6.37 -0.69 -18.87
CA ALA A 194 5.36 -1.46 -18.15
C ALA A 194 5.58 -1.38 -16.63
N GLY A 195 6.82 -1.61 -16.17
CA GLY A 195 7.19 -1.50 -14.76
C GLY A 195 7.01 -0.09 -14.19
N ALA A 196 7.35 0.95 -14.95
CA ALA A 196 7.11 2.35 -14.59
C ALA A 196 5.60 2.66 -14.45
N GLY A 197 4.77 2.14 -15.36
CA GLY A 197 3.33 2.30 -15.25
C GLY A 197 2.73 1.58 -14.04
N GLU A 198 3.23 0.38 -13.72
CA GLU A 198 2.85 -0.33 -12.49
C GLU A 198 3.27 0.41 -11.21
N LEU A 199 4.46 1.02 -11.22
CA LEU A 199 4.91 1.90 -10.15
C LEU A 199 4.01 3.13 -10.06
N ALA A 200 3.67 3.76 -11.17
CA ALA A 200 2.80 4.94 -11.20
C ALA A 200 1.41 4.66 -10.64
N VAL A 201 0.81 3.49 -10.94
CA VAL A 201 -0.44 3.06 -10.27
C VAL A 201 -0.24 2.93 -8.75
N SER A 202 0.85 2.29 -8.33
CA SER A 202 1.12 2.07 -6.89
C SER A 202 1.38 3.38 -6.15
N VAL A 203 2.14 4.30 -6.73
CA VAL A 203 2.40 5.65 -6.18
C VAL A 203 1.12 6.47 -6.16
N GLY A 204 0.30 6.40 -7.21
CA GLY A 204 -1.00 7.06 -7.29
C GLY A 204 -1.96 6.58 -6.19
N TRP A 205 -1.97 5.28 -5.90
CA TRP A 205 -2.74 4.70 -4.79
C TRP A 205 -2.26 5.24 -3.44
N LEU A 206 -0.95 5.22 -3.19
CA LEU A 206 -0.37 5.73 -1.94
C LEU A 206 -0.62 7.24 -1.76
N ALA A 207 -0.58 8.01 -2.85
CA ALA A 207 -0.93 9.42 -2.85
C ALA A 207 -2.42 9.62 -2.51
N HIS A 208 -3.30 8.82 -3.11
CA HIS A 208 -4.73 8.86 -2.84
C HIS A 208 -5.04 8.59 -1.36
N ASP A 209 -4.49 7.51 -0.80
CA ASP A 209 -4.64 7.15 0.62
C ASP A 209 -4.07 8.22 1.56
N SER A 210 -3.01 8.90 1.12
CA SER A 210 -2.41 10.02 1.85
C SER A 210 -3.19 11.34 1.71
N GLY A 211 -4.28 11.38 0.94
CA GLY A 211 -5.08 12.59 0.68
C GLY A 211 -4.48 13.55 -0.35
N ARG A 212 -3.42 13.15 -1.06
CA ARG A 212 -2.75 13.91 -2.12
C ARG A 212 -3.46 13.70 -3.46
N LEU A 213 -4.70 14.17 -3.54
CA LEU A 213 -5.59 13.90 -4.69
C LEU A 213 -5.06 14.45 -6.04
N PRO A 214 -4.44 15.65 -6.10
CA PRO A 214 -3.83 16.13 -7.33
C PRO A 214 -2.69 15.24 -7.80
N GLU A 215 -1.79 14.84 -6.90
CA GLU A 215 -0.66 13.96 -7.23
C GLU A 215 -1.14 12.56 -7.65
N ALA A 216 -2.14 12.01 -6.97
CA ALA A 216 -2.76 10.74 -7.36
C ALA A 216 -3.30 10.78 -8.80
N ARG A 217 -3.98 11.88 -9.17
CA ARG A 217 -4.49 12.08 -10.54
C ARG A 217 -3.35 12.10 -11.56
N SER A 218 -2.27 12.82 -11.27
CA SER A 218 -1.10 12.88 -12.16
C SER A 218 -0.48 11.50 -12.36
N HIS A 219 -0.28 10.73 -11.29
CA HIS A 219 0.31 9.40 -11.39
C HIS A 219 -0.58 8.39 -12.13
N TYR A 220 -1.91 8.45 -12.00
CA TYR A 220 -2.79 7.61 -12.83
C TYR A 220 -2.77 8.02 -14.31
N ALA A 221 -2.57 9.30 -14.63
CA ALA A 221 -2.38 9.74 -16.01
C ALA A 221 -1.03 9.26 -16.58
N GLU A 222 0.04 9.31 -15.79
CA GLU A 222 1.36 8.77 -16.12
C GLU A 222 1.30 7.25 -16.38
N ALA A 223 0.58 6.50 -15.51
CA ALA A 223 0.34 5.08 -15.68
C ALA A 223 -0.39 4.77 -16.99
N LEU A 224 -1.41 5.57 -17.34
CA LEU A 224 -2.15 5.39 -18.59
C LEU A 224 -1.27 5.67 -19.82
N ALA A 225 -0.43 6.71 -19.77
CA ALA A 225 0.47 7.05 -20.86
C ALA A 225 1.51 5.93 -21.09
N THR A 226 2.16 5.47 -20.01
CA THR A 226 3.15 4.38 -20.08
C THR A 226 2.55 3.05 -20.50
N ALA A 227 1.35 2.71 -20.02
CA ALA A 227 0.61 1.53 -20.46
C ALA A 227 0.35 1.54 -21.97
N ARG A 228 -0.09 2.68 -22.53
CA ARG A 228 -0.30 2.83 -23.98
C ARG A 228 0.98 2.72 -24.78
N MET A 229 2.08 3.31 -24.29
CA MET A 229 3.39 3.19 -24.93
C MET A 229 3.88 1.73 -24.94
N ALA A 230 3.63 0.98 -23.87
CA ALA A 230 3.99 -0.43 -23.75
C ALA A 230 3.00 -1.38 -24.43
N GLY A 231 1.83 -0.89 -24.90
CA GLY A 231 0.74 -1.74 -25.40
C GLY A 231 0.10 -2.62 -24.31
N ASP A 232 0.26 -2.28 -23.02
CA ASP A 232 -0.29 -3.05 -21.90
C ASP A 232 -1.73 -2.62 -21.58
N ARG A 233 -2.65 -3.33 -22.21
CA ARG A 233 -4.09 -3.08 -22.06
C ARG A 233 -4.63 -3.42 -20.67
N SER A 234 -4.00 -4.36 -19.96
CA SER A 234 -4.38 -4.71 -18.59
C SER A 234 -4.05 -3.56 -17.64
N LEU A 235 -2.87 -2.96 -17.83
CA LEU A 235 -2.44 -1.80 -17.09
C LEU A 235 -3.28 -0.55 -17.41
N GLU A 236 -3.68 -0.35 -18.67
CA GLU A 236 -4.63 0.72 -19.03
C GLU A 236 -5.95 0.58 -18.27
N VAL A 237 -6.54 -0.62 -18.24
CA VAL A 237 -7.75 -0.90 -17.46
C VAL A 237 -7.53 -0.59 -15.98
N HIS A 238 -6.38 -0.98 -15.43
CA HIS A 238 -6.05 -0.74 -14.02
C HIS A 238 -5.91 0.76 -13.71
N ALA A 239 -5.29 1.55 -14.59
CA ALA A 239 -5.18 3.01 -14.43
C ALA A 239 -6.56 3.68 -14.47
N PHE A 240 -7.45 3.26 -15.39
CA PHE A 240 -8.82 3.77 -15.44
C PHE A 240 -9.65 3.38 -14.22
N CYS A 241 -9.48 2.16 -13.68
CA CYS A 241 -10.13 1.74 -12.44
C CYS A 241 -9.80 2.69 -11.28
N ASN A 242 -8.52 3.01 -11.12
CA ASN A 242 -8.05 3.88 -10.04
C ASN A 242 -8.45 5.34 -10.26
N THR A 243 -8.48 5.79 -11.52
CA THR A 243 -9.01 7.11 -11.89
C THR A 243 -10.50 7.23 -11.54
N SER A 244 -11.29 6.19 -11.83
CA SER A 244 -12.71 6.14 -11.47
C SER A 244 -12.91 6.24 -9.96
N PHE A 245 -12.14 5.47 -9.19
CA PHE A 245 -12.16 5.48 -7.74
C PHE A 245 -11.81 6.87 -7.16
N LEU A 246 -10.71 7.47 -7.63
CA LEU A 246 -10.28 8.82 -7.22
C LEU A 246 -11.34 9.89 -7.56
N ALA A 247 -11.93 9.83 -8.76
CA ALA A 247 -12.96 10.78 -9.17
C ALA A 247 -14.23 10.65 -8.32
N ARG A 248 -14.62 9.43 -7.96
CA ARG A 248 -15.77 9.20 -7.08
C ARG A 248 -15.54 9.77 -5.69
N ASP A 249 -14.38 9.49 -5.10
CA ASP A 249 -14.03 9.96 -3.75
C ASP A 249 -13.86 11.49 -3.70
N ALA A 250 -13.53 12.12 -4.83
CA ALA A 250 -13.50 13.58 -5.01
C ALA A 250 -14.87 14.21 -5.39
N GLY A 251 -15.97 13.45 -5.40
CA GLY A 251 -17.31 13.95 -5.78
C GLY A 251 -17.51 14.25 -7.28
N ARG A 252 -16.55 13.88 -8.14
CA ARG A 252 -16.60 14.08 -9.59
C ARG A 252 -17.28 12.90 -10.28
N HIS A 253 -18.54 12.63 -9.94
CA HIS A 253 -19.27 11.42 -10.36
C HIS A 253 -19.30 11.20 -11.89
N ARG A 254 -19.48 12.25 -12.69
CA ARG A 254 -19.46 12.14 -14.17
C ARG A 254 -18.09 11.70 -14.71
N GLU A 255 -17.01 12.07 -14.05
CA GLU A 255 -15.67 11.61 -14.42
C GLU A 255 -15.45 10.15 -13.99
N ALA A 256 -15.96 9.78 -12.81
CA ALA A 256 -15.88 8.41 -12.31
C ALA A 256 -16.56 7.40 -13.26
N VAL A 257 -17.77 7.73 -13.73
CA VAL A 257 -18.53 6.91 -14.70
C VAL A 257 -17.78 6.80 -16.02
N ARG A 258 -17.29 7.94 -16.58
CA ARG A 258 -16.55 7.92 -17.84
C ARG A 258 -15.28 7.06 -17.76
N ALA A 259 -14.56 7.12 -16.63
CA ALA A 259 -13.38 6.29 -16.40
C ALA A 259 -13.74 4.80 -16.27
N ALA A 260 -14.84 4.46 -15.59
CA ALA A 260 -15.32 3.08 -15.48
C ALA A 260 -15.74 2.52 -16.86
N GLN A 261 -16.45 3.31 -17.66
CA GLN A 261 -16.84 2.94 -19.03
C GLN A 261 -15.64 2.72 -19.95
N ALA A 262 -14.64 3.60 -19.88
CA ALA A 262 -13.39 3.42 -20.63
C ALA A 262 -12.68 2.10 -20.24
N ALA A 263 -12.62 1.80 -18.94
CA ALA A 263 -12.08 0.54 -18.45
C ALA A 263 -12.88 -0.68 -18.94
N GLN A 264 -14.22 -0.63 -18.95
CA GLN A 264 -15.05 -1.73 -19.45
C GLN A 264 -14.82 -1.99 -20.93
N LEU A 265 -14.73 -0.93 -21.76
CA LEU A 265 -14.46 -1.07 -23.20
C LEU A 265 -13.14 -1.77 -23.46
N LEU A 266 -12.09 -1.41 -22.71
CA LEU A 266 -10.77 -2.03 -22.83
C LEU A 266 -10.75 -3.46 -22.28
N ALA A 267 -11.50 -3.74 -21.22
CA ALA A 267 -11.54 -5.04 -20.55
C ALA A 267 -12.31 -6.13 -21.32
N ARG A 268 -13.13 -5.77 -22.31
CA ARG A 268 -13.86 -6.74 -23.16
C ARG A 268 -12.93 -7.73 -23.83
N ASP A 269 -11.77 -7.23 -24.30
CA ASP A 269 -10.80 -8.05 -25.02
C ASP A 269 -9.88 -8.85 -24.08
N LEU A 270 -9.99 -8.63 -22.76
CA LEU A 270 -9.20 -9.34 -21.74
C LEU A 270 -9.88 -10.63 -21.25
N GLY A 271 -11.14 -10.88 -21.62
CA GLY A 271 -11.81 -12.16 -21.35
C GLY A 271 -12.05 -12.50 -19.87
N SER A 272 -12.10 -11.51 -18.96
CA SER A 272 -12.29 -11.74 -17.52
C SER A 272 -13.67 -11.28 -17.04
N PRO A 273 -14.64 -12.20 -16.83
CA PRO A 273 -15.97 -11.86 -16.36
C PRO A 273 -15.97 -11.19 -14.98
N ARG A 274 -15.03 -11.60 -14.11
CA ARG A 274 -14.85 -10.99 -12.79
C ARG A 274 -14.42 -9.52 -12.89
N LEU A 275 -13.49 -9.22 -13.80
CA LEU A 275 -13.05 -7.85 -14.04
C LEU A 275 -14.21 -7.00 -14.58
N LEU A 276 -14.95 -7.52 -15.56
CA LEU A 276 -16.12 -6.84 -16.13
C LEU A 276 -17.20 -6.55 -15.07
N ALA A 277 -17.49 -7.51 -14.18
CA ALA A 277 -18.43 -7.32 -13.07
C ALA A 277 -17.96 -6.24 -12.08
N LEU A 278 -16.68 -6.24 -11.70
CA LEU A 278 -16.10 -5.20 -10.84
C LEU A 278 -16.16 -3.81 -11.47
N LEU A 279 -15.97 -3.73 -12.79
CA LEU A 279 -16.05 -2.49 -13.53
C LEU A 279 -17.49 -1.97 -13.65
N ALA A 280 -18.47 -2.85 -13.88
CA ALA A 280 -19.89 -2.50 -13.86
C ALA A 280 -20.34 -1.97 -12.49
N LEU A 281 -19.86 -2.58 -11.40
CA LEU A 281 -20.13 -2.08 -10.03
C LEU A 281 -19.52 -0.69 -9.75
N ARG A 282 -18.52 -0.26 -10.51
CA ARG A 282 -17.91 1.08 -10.38
C ARG A 282 -18.60 2.13 -11.24
N GLU A 283 -19.36 1.71 -12.25
CA GLU A 283 -20.18 2.58 -13.09
C GLU A 283 -21.51 2.95 -12.40
N ALA A 284 -22.11 1.99 -11.69
CA ALA A 284 -23.39 2.11 -10.98
C ALA A 284 -23.32 3.04 -9.75
#